data_AF-A0A6A5ACN6-F1
#
_entry.id   AF-A0A6A5ACN6-F1
#
_cell.length_a   1.000
_cell.length_b   1.000
_cell.length_c   1.000
_cell.angle_alpha   90.00
_cell.angle_beta   90.00
_cell.angle_gamma   90.00
#
_symmetry.space_group_name_H-M   'P 1'
#
loop_
_entity.id
_entity.type
_entity.pdbx_description
1 polymer ?
#
loop_
_entity_poly.entity_id
_entity_poly.type
_entity_poly.pdbx_seq_one_letter_code
_entity_poly.pdbx_strand_id
1 'polypeptide(L)'
;MFFSRLASPYFQTSTDWKPYNQTCRLSPDGFVASSCSAEEVAFTLSPEAWHSIGRQLAADIQVPSATVAAYVTTCVIGTRREWVGVALLVGEFGFPQCLPVGEQVILGMALLETATTATYPDGAYLLSSFSGMKQTHNMTELALSDGTVAMAFAPMVKTLVSTDGVTSMAHRRQPNYRTTLNSLNQRYLMEMISVAEYIDISSVVSTQSGWSVGSRNRFVGTFAWDTQHKVSNYKELLVFQIAIALAALCLLANDGIITLEGLSGLLKDRPVLTYDLFSALERRKLLLVFLVWTMMFSPLYADVLRYLHLVAGNGPWDLSLIMVASLFAWSWMGVLTCVQHVPCPVAWRHRPLAYSAPVFVNTNLALFLGLQMAKDRG
;
A
#
# COMPACT_ATOMS: atom_id res chain seq x y z
N MET A 1 -0.58 -12.26 4.95
CA MET A 1 -1.24 -11.34 5.91
C MET A 1 -0.22 -10.55 6.73
N PHE A 2 0.68 -11.20 7.47
CA PHE A 2 1.70 -10.50 8.27
C PHE A 2 2.95 -10.05 7.49
N PHE A 3 3.07 -10.54 6.28
CA PHE A 3 4.00 -10.07 5.28
C PHE A 3 3.27 -10.05 3.95
N SER A 4 3.50 -9.00 3.15
CA SER A 4 3.24 -9.05 1.72
C SER A 4 4.24 -8.19 0.96
N ARG A 5 4.34 -8.50 -0.33
CA ARG A 5 5.17 -7.83 -1.31
C ARG A 5 4.44 -7.83 -2.64
N LEU A 6 4.33 -6.66 -3.24
CA LEU A 6 3.67 -6.41 -4.51
C LEU A 6 4.54 -5.47 -5.33
N ALA A 7 4.59 -5.68 -6.64
CA ALA A 7 5.19 -4.75 -7.58
C ALA A 7 4.09 -4.21 -8.50
N SER A 8 3.81 -2.92 -8.41
CA SER A 8 2.75 -2.29 -9.20
C SER A 8 3.36 -1.51 -10.37
N PRO A 9 3.34 -2.05 -11.62
CA PRO A 9 3.76 -1.32 -12.81
C PRO A 9 2.82 -0.15 -13.11
N TYR A 10 3.39 0.98 -13.54
CA TYR A 10 2.64 2.12 -14.07
C TYR A 10 2.93 2.25 -15.55
N PHE A 11 2.06 1.69 -16.39
CA PHE A 11 2.20 1.76 -17.84
C PHE A 11 2.00 3.20 -18.34
N GLN A 12 2.61 3.56 -19.47
CA GLN A 12 2.53 4.91 -20.07
C GLN A 12 1.16 5.19 -20.71
N THR A 13 0.10 5.12 -19.90
CA THR A 13 -1.31 5.27 -20.25
C THR A 13 -1.86 6.58 -19.68
N SER A 14 -2.95 7.09 -20.26
CA SER A 14 -3.57 8.35 -19.81
C SER A 14 -4.18 8.29 -18.40
N THR A 15 -4.36 7.08 -17.84
CA THR A 15 -4.81 6.86 -16.46
C THR A 15 -3.69 7.13 -15.46
N ASP A 16 -2.47 6.71 -15.79
CA ASP A 16 -1.34 6.67 -14.87
C ASP A 16 -0.33 7.78 -15.11
N TRP A 17 -0.19 8.21 -16.37
CA TRP A 17 0.78 9.21 -16.82
C TRP A 17 0.08 10.42 -17.42
N LYS A 18 0.64 11.60 -17.16
CA LYS A 18 0.20 12.85 -17.78
C LYS A 18 1.39 13.65 -18.28
N PRO A 19 1.29 14.24 -19.49
CA PRO A 19 2.27 15.20 -19.95
C PRO A 19 2.21 16.45 -19.07
N TYR A 20 3.39 16.97 -18.72
CA TYR A 20 3.53 18.22 -17.99
C TYR A 20 4.18 19.28 -18.87
N ASN A 21 5.47 19.10 -19.21
CA ASN A 21 6.18 20.06 -20.05
C ASN A 21 7.37 19.42 -20.79
N GLN A 22 7.86 20.12 -21.82
CA GLN A 22 8.88 19.65 -22.77
C GLN A 22 9.82 20.80 -23.16
N THR A 23 10.51 21.40 -22.18
CA THR A 23 11.42 22.53 -22.46
C THR A 23 12.87 22.24 -22.10
N CYS A 24 13.10 21.48 -21.03
CA CYS A 24 14.43 21.18 -20.53
C CYS A 24 15.32 20.49 -21.58
N ARG A 25 16.54 21.02 -21.74
CA ARG A 25 17.62 20.40 -22.51
C ARG A 25 18.71 19.92 -21.54
N LEU A 26 19.29 18.76 -21.83
CA LEU A 26 20.27 18.11 -20.97
C LEU A 26 21.61 17.98 -21.70
N SER A 27 22.65 18.53 -21.11
CA SER A 27 24.05 18.38 -21.53
C SER A 27 24.77 17.38 -20.61
N PRO A 28 25.99 16.95 -20.94
CA PRO A 28 26.81 16.14 -20.03
C PRO A 28 27.02 16.79 -18.65
N ASP A 29 27.00 18.12 -18.58
CA ASP A 29 27.18 18.90 -17.34
C ASP A 29 25.85 19.18 -16.60
N GLY A 30 24.73 18.62 -17.07
CA GLY A 30 23.40 18.81 -16.51
C GLY A 30 22.48 19.67 -17.38
N PHE A 31 21.42 20.22 -16.79
CA PHE A 31 20.44 21.02 -17.53
C PHE A 31 21.10 22.26 -18.17
N VAL A 32 20.85 22.47 -19.46
CA VAL A 32 21.33 23.64 -20.19
C VAL A 32 20.69 24.89 -19.60
N ALA A 33 21.50 25.91 -19.33
CA ALA A 33 21.03 27.16 -18.74
C ALA A 33 19.86 27.76 -19.53
N SER A 34 18.81 28.18 -18.81
CA SER A 34 17.58 28.77 -19.37
C SER A 34 16.81 27.91 -20.37
N SER A 35 17.09 26.60 -20.45
CA SER A 35 16.31 25.69 -21.31
C SER A 35 15.02 25.23 -20.63
N CYS A 36 15.05 25.01 -19.32
CA CYS A 36 13.89 24.61 -18.53
C CYS A 36 12.95 25.77 -18.25
N SER A 37 11.65 25.49 -18.29
CA SER A 37 10.58 26.40 -17.93
C SER A 37 10.55 26.66 -16.42
N ALA A 38 10.02 27.82 -16.02
CA ALA A 38 9.84 28.14 -14.61
C ALA A 38 8.92 27.13 -13.89
N GLU A 39 7.94 26.57 -14.61
CA GLU A 39 7.02 25.55 -14.09
C GLU A 39 7.74 24.24 -13.76
N GLU A 40 8.67 23.78 -14.61
CA GLU A 40 9.47 22.58 -14.33
C GLU A 40 10.42 22.78 -13.15
N VAL A 41 11.06 23.94 -13.06
CA VAL A 41 11.95 24.26 -11.92
C VAL A 41 11.16 24.30 -10.60
N ALA A 42 9.91 24.77 -10.65
CA ALA A 42 9.05 24.90 -9.47
C ALA A 42 8.71 23.57 -8.77
N PHE A 43 8.87 22.41 -9.42
CA PHE A 43 8.65 21.10 -8.77
C PHE A 43 9.50 20.89 -7.53
N THR A 44 10.70 21.47 -7.50
CA THR A 44 11.63 21.30 -6.39
C THR A 44 11.61 22.46 -5.40
N LEU A 45 10.76 23.47 -5.62
CA LEU A 45 10.68 24.72 -4.86
C LEU A 45 12.00 25.51 -4.72
N SER A 46 13.11 24.94 -5.18
CA SER A 46 14.49 25.38 -5.04
C SER A 46 15.21 25.15 -6.37
N PRO A 47 15.61 26.22 -7.08
CA PRO A 47 16.36 26.10 -8.32
C PRO A 47 17.65 25.29 -8.18
N GLU A 48 18.32 25.37 -7.03
CA GLU A 48 19.55 24.64 -6.72
C GLU A 48 19.34 23.13 -6.76
N ALA A 49 18.23 22.65 -6.17
CA ALA A 49 17.86 21.24 -6.22
C ALA A 49 17.60 20.78 -7.65
N TRP A 50 16.86 21.56 -8.45
CA TRP A 50 16.60 21.24 -9.86
C TRP A 50 17.89 21.15 -10.69
N HIS A 51 18.82 22.09 -10.51
CA HIS A 51 20.11 22.06 -11.19
C HIS A 51 20.94 20.83 -10.82
N SER A 52 20.97 20.45 -9.54
CA SER A 52 21.66 19.25 -9.09
C SER A 52 21.00 17.96 -9.60
N ILE A 53 19.67 17.91 -9.69
CA ILE A 53 18.95 16.82 -10.36
C ILE A 53 19.38 16.70 -11.82
N GLY A 54 19.48 17.81 -12.55
CA GLY A 54 19.96 17.81 -13.93
C GLY A 54 21.37 17.25 -14.08
N ARG A 55 22.30 17.69 -13.22
CA ARG A 55 23.68 17.17 -13.19
C ARG A 55 23.72 15.67 -12.92
N GLN A 56 22.98 15.23 -11.90
CA GLN A 56 22.92 13.82 -11.53
C GLN A 56 22.29 12.97 -12.64
N LEU A 57 21.20 13.46 -13.26
CA LEU A 57 20.51 12.80 -14.37
C LEU A 57 21.45 12.60 -15.56
N ALA A 58 22.21 13.65 -15.93
CA ALA A 58 23.19 13.58 -17.01
C ALA A 58 24.28 12.51 -16.74
N ALA A 59 24.80 12.49 -15.50
CA ALA A 59 25.79 11.54 -15.06
C ALA A 59 25.26 10.10 -15.03
N ASP A 60 24.05 9.89 -14.50
CA ASP A 60 23.42 8.56 -14.37
C ASP A 60 23.09 7.94 -15.74
N ILE A 61 22.57 8.76 -16.65
CA ILE A 61 22.22 8.35 -18.02
C ILE A 61 23.46 8.17 -18.89
N GLN A 62 24.56 8.84 -18.56
CA GLN A 62 25.79 8.91 -19.37
C GLN A 62 25.54 9.61 -20.72
N VAL A 63 24.98 10.82 -20.66
CA VAL A 63 24.72 11.64 -21.85
C VAL A 63 26.04 11.84 -22.62
N PRO A 64 26.13 11.42 -23.90
CA PRO A 64 27.38 11.51 -24.65
C PRO A 64 27.86 12.95 -24.81
N SER A 65 29.18 13.18 -24.75
CA SER A 65 29.75 14.51 -24.97
C SER A 65 29.62 15.04 -26.40
N ALA A 66 29.35 14.14 -27.37
CA ALA A 66 29.16 14.50 -28.77
C ALA A 66 27.75 15.04 -29.09
N THR A 67 26.77 14.85 -28.20
CA THR A 67 25.42 15.35 -28.38
C THR A 67 25.33 16.81 -27.92
N VAL A 68 24.91 17.71 -28.82
CA VAL A 68 24.80 19.16 -28.55
C VAL A 68 23.83 19.44 -27.38
N ALA A 69 22.74 18.67 -27.27
CA ALA A 69 21.92 18.52 -26.07
C ALA A 69 20.92 17.37 -26.27
N ALA A 70 20.69 16.57 -25.24
CA ALA A 70 19.55 15.67 -25.15
C ALA A 70 18.28 16.44 -24.75
N TYR A 71 17.11 15.87 -25.04
CA TYR A 71 15.81 16.47 -24.81
C TYR A 71 15.12 15.80 -23.63
N VAL A 72 14.66 16.59 -22.66
CA VAL A 72 13.99 16.07 -21.46
C VAL A 72 12.53 16.43 -21.48
N THR A 73 11.69 15.41 -21.40
CA THR A 73 10.25 15.56 -21.19
C THR A 73 9.92 15.29 -19.74
N THR A 74 9.20 16.22 -19.13
CA THR A 74 8.67 16.08 -17.77
C THR A 74 7.25 15.55 -17.84
N CYS A 75 7.03 14.43 -17.16
CA CYS A 75 5.75 13.76 -17.01
C CYS A 75 5.39 13.63 -15.54
N VAL A 76 4.10 13.54 -15.26
CA VAL A 76 3.57 13.29 -13.92
C VAL A 76 2.99 11.88 -13.89
N ILE A 77 3.41 11.08 -12.92
CA ILE A 77 2.91 9.73 -12.66
C ILE A 77 2.11 9.74 -11.35
N GLY A 78 0.95 9.08 -11.34
CA GLY A 78 0.13 8.88 -10.15
C GLY A 78 -1.30 9.41 -10.29
N THR A 79 -2.15 9.02 -9.34
CA THR A 79 -3.58 9.34 -9.34
C THR A 79 -3.88 10.65 -8.61
N ARG A 80 -5.06 11.24 -8.87
CA ARG A 80 -5.38 12.65 -8.59
C ARG A 80 -5.43 13.09 -7.11
N ARG A 81 -5.13 12.24 -6.10
CA ARG A 81 -5.45 12.60 -4.70
C ARG A 81 -4.44 12.22 -3.60
N GLU A 82 -3.46 11.35 -3.83
CA GLU A 82 -2.70 10.78 -2.69
C GLU A 82 -1.17 10.80 -2.82
N TRP A 83 -0.63 10.63 -4.02
CA TRP A 83 0.82 10.66 -4.25
C TRP A 83 1.11 11.01 -5.71
N VAL A 84 2.26 11.64 -5.94
CA VAL A 84 2.70 12.09 -7.27
C VAL A 84 4.20 11.84 -7.41
N GLY A 85 4.59 11.20 -8.50
CA GLY A 85 5.99 11.11 -8.95
C GLY A 85 6.20 11.95 -10.21
N VAL A 86 7.38 12.54 -10.35
CA VAL A 86 7.78 13.27 -11.56
C VAL A 86 8.72 12.39 -12.37
N ALA A 87 8.31 12.00 -13.57
CA ALA A 87 9.14 11.21 -14.47
C ALA A 87 9.81 12.10 -15.51
N LEU A 88 11.13 11.95 -15.64
CA LEU A 88 11.97 12.67 -16.60
C LEU A 88 12.41 11.70 -17.68
N LEU A 89 11.89 11.86 -18.89
CA LEU A 89 12.27 11.03 -20.05
C LEU A 89 13.31 11.76 -20.87
N VAL A 90 14.41 11.07 -21.21
CA VAL A 90 15.51 11.67 -21.95
C VAL A 90 15.62 11.05 -23.33
N GLY A 91 15.48 11.89 -24.36
CA GLY A 91 15.60 11.52 -25.77
C GLY A 91 16.84 12.13 -26.42
N GLU A 92 17.35 11.47 -27.47
CA GLU A 92 18.53 11.92 -28.20
C GLU A 92 18.18 12.95 -29.29
N PHE A 93 17.15 12.67 -30.09
CA PHE A 93 16.81 13.45 -31.30
C PHE A 93 15.55 14.31 -31.16
N GLY A 94 14.87 14.27 -30.01
CA GLY A 94 13.68 15.05 -29.73
C GLY A 94 13.08 14.71 -28.38
N PHE A 95 12.09 15.50 -27.96
CA PHE A 95 11.37 15.30 -26.69
C PHE A 95 10.56 13.99 -26.72
N PRO A 96 10.89 13.00 -25.85
CA PRO A 96 10.09 11.79 -25.74
C PRO A 96 8.66 12.11 -25.30
N GLN A 97 7.68 11.34 -25.74
CA GLN A 97 6.30 11.50 -25.30
C GLN A 97 6.07 10.73 -23.99
N CYS A 98 5.29 11.32 -23.08
CA CYS A 98 4.81 10.64 -21.87
C CYS A 98 3.86 9.49 -22.20
N LEU A 99 3.09 9.66 -23.28
CA LEU A 99 2.09 8.72 -23.80
C LEU A 99 2.45 8.37 -25.25
N PRO A 100 3.51 7.57 -25.47
CA PRO A 100 3.92 7.20 -26.82
C PRO A 100 2.86 6.31 -27.48
N VAL A 101 2.88 6.28 -28.81
CA VAL A 101 2.16 5.31 -29.63
C VAL A 101 3.18 4.37 -30.27
N GLY A 102 3.20 3.12 -29.85
CA GLY A 102 4.22 2.14 -30.21
C GLY A 102 5.52 2.28 -29.42
N GLU A 103 6.60 1.74 -29.98
CA GLU A 103 7.93 1.76 -29.37
C GLU A 103 8.56 3.16 -29.46
N GLN A 104 9.02 3.69 -28.31
CA GLN A 104 9.76 4.94 -28.22
C GLN A 104 11.17 4.70 -27.65
N VAL A 105 12.19 5.08 -28.41
CA VAL A 105 13.58 4.93 -27.96
C VAL A 105 14.00 6.10 -27.06
N ILE A 106 14.61 5.78 -25.92
CA ILE A 106 15.07 6.74 -24.91
C ILE A 106 16.55 6.49 -24.53
N LEU A 107 17.27 7.57 -24.19
CA LEU A 107 18.59 7.47 -23.58
C LEU A 107 18.50 6.98 -22.12
N GLY A 108 17.43 7.38 -21.43
CA GLY A 108 17.15 6.97 -20.06
C GLY A 108 15.87 7.60 -19.54
N MET A 109 15.51 7.21 -18.32
CA MET A 109 14.39 7.77 -17.59
C MET A 109 14.77 7.91 -16.13
N ALA A 110 14.28 8.93 -15.45
CA ALA A 110 14.38 9.01 -14.00
C ALA A 110 13.03 9.31 -13.38
N LEU A 111 12.84 8.81 -12.17
CA LEU A 111 11.70 9.11 -11.33
C LEU A 111 12.18 9.98 -10.17
N LEU A 112 11.53 11.11 -9.98
CA LEU A 112 11.78 12.07 -8.92
C LEU A 112 10.61 12.01 -7.95
N GLU A 113 10.92 11.68 -6.70
CA GLU A 113 9.95 11.59 -5.60
C GLU A 113 10.50 12.30 -4.36
N THR A 114 9.66 12.50 -3.37
CA THR A 114 10.11 12.93 -2.04
C THR A 114 10.43 11.73 -1.17
N ALA A 115 11.50 11.80 -0.38
CA ALA A 115 11.85 10.79 0.60
C ALA A 115 12.34 11.43 1.91
N THR A 116 11.99 10.80 3.02
CA THR A 116 12.49 11.17 4.35
C THR A 116 13.50 10.13 4.83
N THR A 117 14.62 10.58 5.38
CA THR A 117 15.66 9.70 5.94
C THR A 117 16.16 10.25 7.27
N ALA A 118 16.95 9.47 8.01
CA ALA A 118 17.57 9.97 9.24
C ALA A 118 18.48 11.20 8.98
N THR A 119 19.10 11.28 7.80
CA THR A 119 19.95 12.42 7.40
C THR A 119 19.14 13.61 6.90
N TYR A 120 17.94 13.38 6.36
CA TYR A 120 17.03 14.38 5.83
C TYR A 120 15.64 14.21 6.46
N PRO A 121 15.46 14.64 7.73
CA PRO A 121 14.20 14.47 8.45
C PRO A 121 13.08 15.35 7.87
N ASP A 122 13.43 16.54 7.37
CA ASP A 122 12.50 17.49 6.75
C ASP A 122 12.18 17.16 5.28
N GLY A 123 12.75 16.06 4.78
CA GLY A 123 12.57 15.59 3.41
C GLY A 123 13.72 15.97 2.47
N ALA A 124 13.91 15.13 1.47
CA ALA A 124 14.81 15.34 0.34
C ALA A 124 14.15 14.78 -0.93
N TYR A 125 14.71 15.11 -2.08
CA TYR A 125 14.30 14.52 -3.34
C TYR A 125 15.06 13.20 -3.56
N LEU A 126 14.35 12.13 -3.90
CA LEU A 126 14.93 10.86 -4.30
C LEU A 126 14.84 10.75 -5.83
N LEU A 127 15.99 10.85 -6.48
CA LEU A 127 16.14 10.62 -7.92
C LEU A 127 16.49 9.15 -8.17
N SER A 128 15.63 8.49 -8.92
CA SER A 128 15.63 7.07 -9.23
C SER A 128 15.85 6.88 -10.73
N SER A 129 17.10 6.71 -11.15
CA SER A 129 17.54 6.82 -12.56
C SER A 129 17.77 5.46 -13.22
N PHE A 130 17.15 5.26 -14.38
CA PHE A 130 17.39 4.22 -15.35
C PHE A 130 18.18 4.78 -16.55
N SER A 131 19.25 4.08 -16.96
CA SER A 131 20.01 4.40 -18.16
C SER A 131 19.81 3.32 -19.22
N GLY A 132 19.29 3.72 -20.38
CA GLY A 132 19.24 2.90 -21.58
C GLY A 132 20.59 2.75 -22.28
N MET A 133 21.61 3.50 -21.85
CA MET A 133 22.96 3.50 -22.42
C MET A 133 23.88 2.44 -21.82
N LYS A 134 23.62 1.99 -20.59
CA LYS A 134 24.40 0.94 -19.92
C LYS A 134 24.14 -0.42 -20.57
N GLN A 135 25.18 -1.08 -21.06
CA GLN A 135 25.10 -2.42 -21.68
C GLN A 135 24.76 -3.57 -20.69
N THR A 136 24.67 -3.29 -19.39
CA THR A 136 24.40 -4.32 -18.40
C THR A 136 22.91 -4.66 -18.33
N HIS A 137 22.59 -5.95 -18.50
CA HIS A 137 21.24 -6.52 -18.40
C HIS A 137 21.01 -7.24 -17.06
N ASN A 138 21.68 -6.82 -15.99
CA ASN A 138 21.50 -7.48 -14.71
C ASN A 138 20.07 -7.21 -14.23
N MET A 139 19.31 -8.28 -14.03
CA MET A 139 17.97 -8.21 -13.47
C MET A 139 17.99 -8.76 -12.05
N THR A 140 17.04 -8.32 -11.24
CA THR A 140 16.82 -8.81 -9.89
C THR A 140 15.39 -9.30 -9.78
N GLU A 141 15.24 -10.54 -9.37
CA GLU A 141 13.94 -11.14 -9.14
C GLU A 141 13.28 -10.55 -7.88
N LEU A 142 12.07 -10.06 -8.05
CA LEU A 142 11.20 -9.64 -6.96
C LEU A 142 10.13 -10.72 -6.79
N ALA A 143 10.34 -11.62 -5.82
CA ALA A 143 9.33 -12.61 -5.45
C ALA A 143 8.12 -11.90 -4.80
N LEU A 144 6.96 -12.04 -5.43
CA LEU A 144 5.71 -11.42 -4.99
C LEU A 144 4.88 -12.38 -4.14
N SER A 145 3.93 -11.83 -3.38
CA SER A 145 3.11 -12.63 -2.45
C SER A 145 2.03 -13.48 -3.11
N ASP A 146 1.72 -13.20 -4.38
CA ASP A 146 0.83 -14.02 -5.21
C ASP A 146 1.55 -15.23 -5.85
N GLY A 147 2.85 -15.41 -5.56
CA GLY A 147 3.68 -16.47 -6.13
C GLY A 147 4.29 -16.12 -7.49
N THR A 148 3.99 -14.95 -8.05
CA THR A 148 4.62 -14.47 -9.28
C THR A 148 5.96 -13.80 -9.01
N VAL A 149 6.72 -13.56 -10.08
CA VAL A 149 8.03 -12.91 -10.02
C VAL A 149 8.04 -11.73 -10.99
N ALA A 150 8.40 -10.55 -10.47
CA ALA A 150 8.69 -9.38 -11.30
C ALA A 150 10.20 -9.22 -11.48
N MET A 151 10.65 -8.89 -12.69
CA MET A 151 12.06 -8.68 -12.98
C MET A 151 12.38 -7.19 -12.92
N ALA A 152 13.21 -6.78 -11.97
CA ALA A 152 13.65 -5.39 -11.83
C ALA A 152 15.04 -5.16 -12.42
N PHE A 153 15.23 -4.04 -13.10
CA PHE A 153 16.52 -3.61 -13.65
C PHE A 153 17.50 -3.26 -12.52
N ALA A 154 18.54 -4.08 -12.36
CA ALA A 154 19.44 -3.97 -11.23
C ALA A 154 20.38 -2.75 -11.23
N PRO A 155 20.89 -2.27 -12.39
CA PRO A 155 21.79 -1.12 -12.47
C PRO A 155 21.16 0.26 -12.25
N MET A 156 19.93 0.30 -11.71
CA MET A 156 19.24 1.54 -11.36
C MET A 156 20.00 2.29 -10.26
N VAL A 157 20.18 3.59 -10.46
CA VAL A 157 20.90 4.47 -9.52
C VAL A 157 19.88 5.23 -8.68
N LYS A 158 20.15 5.35 -7.39
CA LYS A 158 19.33 6.17 -6.48
C LYS A 158 20.19 7.23 -5.81
N THR A 159 19.76 8.47 -5.90
CA THR A 159 20.48 9.62 -5.34
C THR A 159 19.50 10.49 -4.57
N LEU A 160 19.86 10.84 -3.34
CA LEU A 160 19.16 11.84 -2.56
C LEU A 160 19.73 13.22 -2.90
N VAL A 161 18.84 14.17 -3.20
CA VAL A 161 19.16 15.57 -3.46
C VAL A 161 18.46 16.41 -2.40
N SER A 162 19.22 17.14 -1.59
CA SER A 162 18.64 18.06 -0.61
C SER A 162 17.98 19.26 -1.30
N THR A 163 17.16 20.00 -0.57
CA THR A 163 16.59 21.27 -1.04
C THR A 163 17.67 22.29 -1.42
N ASP A 164 18.86 22.19 -0.83
CA ASP A 164 19.98 23.09 -1.12
C ASP A 164 20.86 22.58 -2.28
N GLY A 165 20.44 21.50 -2.95
CA GLY A 165 21.14 20.92 -4.10
C GLY A 165 22.32 20.03 -3.74
N VAL A 166 22.52 19.66 -2.48
CA VAL A 166 23.56 18.69 -2.08
C VAL A 166 23.12 17.29 -2.48
N THR A 167 23.96 16.58 -3.23
CA THR A 167 23.68 15.21 -3.66
C THR A 167 24.38 14.19 -2.77
N SER A 168 23.71 13.07 -2.51
CA SER A 168 24.27 11.94 -1.76
C SER A 168 23.75 10.64 -2.33
N MET A 169 24.65 9.67 -2.56
CA MET A 169 24.27 8.38 -3.09
C MET A 169 23.40 7.64 -2.09
N ALA A 170 22.23 7.19 -2.53
CA ALA A 170 21.30 6.44 -1.69
C ALA A 170 21.56 4.94 -1.80
N HIS A 171 21.10 4.18 -0.81
CA HIS A 171 21.07 2.73 -0.94
C HIS A 171 20.19 2.32 -2.14
N ARG A 172 20.56 1.27 -2.88
CA ARG A 172 19.80 0.80 -4.06
C ARG A 172 18.32 0.58 -3.75
N ARG A 173 18.03 0.04 -2.56
CA ARG A 173 16.67 -0.17 -2.06
C ARG A 173 16.20 0.93 -1.10
N GLN A 174 16.67 2.15 -1.28
CA GLN A 174 16.18 3.30 -0.53
C GLN A 174 14.67 3.43 -0.76
N PRO A 175 13.85 3.39 0.29
CA PRO A 175 12.43 3.63 0.16
C PRO A 175 12.16 5.11 -0.08
N ASN A 176 11.19 5.39 -0.95
CA ASN A 176 10.57 6.70 -1.12
C ASN A 176 9.57 6.96 0.01
N TYR A 177 8.83 5.92 0.41
CA TYR A 177 7.87 5.99 1.51
C TYR A 177 8.14 4.92 2.57
N ARG A 178 8.16 5.34 3.83
CA ARG A 178 8.25 4.44 4.99
C ARG A 178 7.26 4.91 6.05
N THR A 179 6.44 3.99 6.54
CA THR A 179 5.56 4.25 7.67
C THR A 179 5.56 3.07 8.63
N THR A 180 5.27 3.36 9.89
CA THR A 180 5.14 2.36 10.94
C THR A 180 3.82 2.53 11.66
N LEU A 181 3.19 1.41 11.99
CA LEU A 181 1.87 1.38 12.61
C LEU A 181 1.92 0.49 13.84
N ASN A 182 1.38 1.01 14.94
CA ASN A 182 1.38 0.37 16.24
C ASN A 182 -0.07 0.05 16.65
N SER A 183 -0.73 -0.84 15.90
CA SER A 183 -2.15 -1.19 16.09
C SER A 183 -2.39 -2.11 17.29
N LEU A 184 -1.37 -2.87 17.72
CA LEU A 184 -1.43 -3.80 18.85
C LEU A 184 -0.50 -3.35 19.97
N ASN A 185 0.81 -3.49 19.75
CA ASN A 185 1.86 -3.02 20.64
C ASN A 185 3.19 -2.92 19.86
N GLN A 186 4.22 -2.37 20.52
CA GLN A 186 5.55 -2.21 19.91
C GLN A 186 6.21 -3.53 19.50
N ARG A 187 5.89 -4.65 20.17
CA ARG A 187 6.42 -5.99 19.82
C ARG A 187 5.90 -6.46 18.46
N TYR A 188 4.70 -6.02 18.08
CA TYR A 188 4.01 -6.37 16.84
C TYR A 188 3.90 -5.18 15.88
N LEU A 189 4.88 -4.28 15.90
CA LEU A 189 4.92 -3.13 15.02
C LEU A 189 4.85 -3.58 13.55
N MET A 190 3.94 -2.97 12.79
CA MET A 190 3.87 -3.12 11.35
C MET A 190 4.73 -2.04 10.71
N GLU A 191 5.60 -2.44 9.81
CA GLU A 191 6.34 -1.53 8.94
C GLU A 191 5.86 -1.72 7.50
N MET A 192 5.64 -0.61 6.81
CA MET A 192 5.38 -0.59 5.38
C MET A 192 6.43 0.28 4.70
N ILE A 193 6.98 -0.24 3.61
CA ILE A 193 7.91 0.47 2.74
C ILE A 193 7.41 0.40 1.31
N SER A 194 7.67 1.46 0.55
CA SER A 194 7.59 1.45 -0.90
C SER A 194 8.97 1.79 -1.46
N VAL A 195 9.32 1.16 -2.58
CA VAL A 195 10.59 1.35 -3.26
C VAL A 195 10.31 1.44 -4.76
N ALA A 196 10.64 2.56 -5.39
CA ALA A 196 10.58 2.66 -6.83
C ALA A 196 11.63 1.75 -7.49
N GLU A 197 11.21 0.95 -8.45
CA GLU A 197 12.04 0.06 -9.26
C GLU A 197 11.66 0.26 -10.74
N TYR A 198 12.55 -0.14 -11.64
CA TYR A 198 12.26 -0.15 -13.07
C TYR A 198 12.12 -1.60 -13.52
N ILE A 199 10.92 -2.04 -13.89
CA ILE A 199 10.62 -3.46 -14.12
C ILE A 199 10.41 -3.78 -15.58
N ASP A 200 10.72 -5.01 -15.96
CA ASP A 200 10.50 -5.55 -17.30
C ASP A 200 9.00 -5.73 -17.55
N ILE A 201 8.55 -5.23 -18.70
CA ILE A 201 7.16 -5.36 -19.17
C ILE A 201 7.05 -6.05 -20.53
N SER A 202 8.14 -6.63 -21.03
CA SER A 202 8.24 -7.27 -22.36
C SER A 202 7.12 -8.25 -22.66
N SER A 203 6.64 -8.99 -21.64
CA SER A 203 5.55 -9.98 -21.76
C SER A 203 4.16 -9.37 -22.00
N VAL A 204 3.94 -8.10 -21.66
CA VAL A 204 2.63 -7.43 -21.72
C VAL A 204 2.58 -6.28 -22.73
N VAL A 205 3.69 -6.00 -23.41
CA VAL A 205 3.81 -4.94 -24.42
C VAL A 205 2.70 -4.96 -25.48
N SER A 206 2.27 -6.14 -25.92
CA SER A 206 1.22 -6.30 -26.95
C SER A 206 -0.15 -5.74 -26.54
N THR A 207 -0.37 -5.56 -25.24
CA THR A 207 -1.60 -4.99 -24.68
C THR A 207 -1.51 -3.48 -24.45
N GLN A 208 -0.33 -2.88 -24.65
CA GLN A 208 -0.08 -1.48 -24.37
C GLN A 208 -0.11 -0.63 -25.65
N SER A 209 -0.62 0.60 -25.57
CA SER A 209 -0.64 1.53 -26.71
C SER A 209 0.75 2.01 -27.14
N GLY A 210 1.69 2.08 -26.19
CA GLY A 210 3.08 2.44 -26.42
C GLY A 210 3.92 2.30 -25.16
N TRP A 211 5.24 2.27 -25.35
CA TRP A 211 6.20 2.03 -24.28
C TRP A 211 7.56 2.62 -24.64
N SER A 212 8.38 2.85 -23.62
CA SER A 212 9.76 3.32 -23.79
C SER A 212 10.76 2.17 -23.73
N VAL A 213 11.78 2.24 -24.58
CA VAL A 213 12.85 1.24 -24.68
C VAL A 213 14.22 1.91 -24.63
N GLY A 214 15.15 1.32 -23.88
CA GLY A 214 16.51 1.84 -23.79
C GLY A 214 17.26 1.81 -25.14
N SER A 215 17.98 2.88 -25.47
CA SER A 215 18.65 3.06 -26.77
C SER A 215 19.70 1.97 -27.05
N ARG A 216 20.57 1.64 -26.09
CA ARG A 216 21.63 0.62 -26.27
C ARG A 216 21.27 -0.74 -25.71
N ASN A 217 20.73 -0.79 -24.49
CA ASN A 217 20.37 -2.06 -23.87
C ASN A 217 19.03 -2.61 -24.31
N ARG A 218 18.23 -1.88 -25.09
CA ARG A 218 16.92 -2.34 -25.58
C ARG A 218 16.00 -2.88 -24.47
N PHE A 219 16.22 -2.45 -23.22
CA PHE A 219 15.42 -2.91 -22.09
C PHE A 219 14.04 -2.27 -22.18
N VAL A 220 13.00 -3.11 -22.17
CA VAL A 220 11.60 -2.70 -22.27
C VAL A 220 11.01 -2.72 -20.87
N GLY A 221 10.78 -1.55 -20.30
CA GLY A 221 10.37 -1.45 -18.91
C GLY A 221 9.49 -0.27 -18.60
N THR A 222 8.99 -0.24 -17.38
CA THR A 222 8.33 0.93 -16.80
C THR A 222 8.65 1.06 -15.31
N PHE A 223 8.35 2.23 -14.74
CA PHE A 223 8.43 2.41 -13.29
C PHE A 223 7.38 1.57 -12.58
N ALA A 224 7.79 0.94 -11.50
CA ALA A 224 6.92 0.23 -10.59
C ALA A 224 7.28 0.55 -9.15
N TRP A 225 6.28 0.49 -8.29
CA TRP A 225 6.49 0.58 -6.85
C TRP A 225 6.45 -0.81 -6.23
N ASP A 226 7.61 -1.25 -5.74
CA ASP A 226 7.77 -2.45 -4.92
C ASP A 226 7.35 -2.12 -3.49
N THR A 227 6.10 -2.42 -3.19
CA THR A 227 5.47 -2.15 -1.91
C THR A 227 5.50 -3.39 -1.04
N GLN A 228 6.04 -3.25 0.15
CA GLN A 228 6.17 -4.32 1.12
C GLN A 228 5.64 -3.90 2.47
N HIS A 229 5.04 -4.85 3.17
CA HIS A 229 4.77 -4.71 4.59
C HIS A 229 5.27 -5.92 5.35
N LYS A 230 5.66 -5.68 6.60
CA LYS A 230 6.13 -6.71 7.52
C LYS A 230 5.69 -6.38 8.93
N VAL A 231 5.12 -7.37 9.62
CA VAL A 231 4.79 -7.30 11.04
C VAL A 231 5.90 -7.96 11.85
N SER A 232 6.41 -7.24 12.85
CA SER A 232 7.40 -7.76 13.80
C SER A 232 6.82 -8.92 14.61
N ASN A 233 7.63 -9.96 14.88
CA ASN A 233 7.24 -11.13 15.68
C ASN A 233 5.94 -11.84 15.23
N TYR A 234 5.60 -11.76 13.95
CA TYR A 234 4.32 -12.27 13.44
C TYR A 234 4.09 -13.77 13.65
N LYS A 235 5.14 -14.57 13.83
CA LYS A 235 5.03 -16.01 14.10
C LYS A 235 4.30 -16.27 15.42
N GLU A 236 4.51 -15.43 16.44
CA GLU A 236 3.79 -15.53 17.72
C GLU A 236 2.30 -15.26 17.54
N LEU A 237 1.97 -14.21 16.79
CA LEU A 237 0.59 -13.84 16.45
C LEU A 237 -0.11 -14.98 15.71
N LEU A 238 0.56 -15.59 14.74
CA LEU A 238 0.02 -16.71 13.97
C LEU A 238 -0.30 -17.91 14.86
N VAL A 239 0.62 -18.29 15.75
CA VAL A 239 0.41 -19.42 16.68
C VAL A 239 -0.76 -19.12 17.62
N PHE A 240 -0.81 -17.91 18.17
CA PHE A 240 -1.87 -17.50 19.08
C PHE A 240 -3.23 -17.46 18.37
N GLN A 241 -3.29 -16.94 17.14
CA GLN A 241 -4.51 -16.92 16.34
C GLN A 241 -5.01 -18.34 16.02
N ILE A 242 -4.12 -19.27 15.66
CA ILE A 242 -4.49 -20.67 15.43
C ILE A 242 -5.04 -21.30 16.72
N ALA A 243 -4.35 -21.12 17.85
CA ALA A 243 -4.77 -21.70 19.12
C ALA A 243 -6.15 -21.19 19.56
N ILE A 244 -6.41 -19.89 19.41
CA ILE A 244 -7.68 -19.27 19.81
C ILE A 244 -8.80 -19.60 18.83
N ALA A 245 -8.51 -19.68 17.53
CA ALA A 245 -9.49 -20.13 16.55
C ALA A 245 -9.94 -21.57 16.85
N LEU A 246 -9.01 -22.48 17.16
CA LEU A 246 -9.33 -23.85 17.54
C LEU A 246 -10.15 -23.90 18.85
N ALA A 247 -9.75 -23.15 19.87
CA ALA A 247 -10.48 -23.09 21.13
C ALA A 247 -11.90 -22.52 20.95
N ALA A 248 -12.05 -21.44 20.17
CA ALA A 248 -13.36 -20.86 19.84
C ALA A 248 -14.23 -21.86 19.07
N LEU A 249 -13.68 -22.58 18.09
CA LEU A 249 -14.39 -23.62 17.35
C LEU A 249 -14.83 -24.78 18.25
N CYS A 250 -13.99 -25.23 19.19
CA CYS A 250 -14.37 -26.26 20.15
C CYS A 250 -15.53 -25.80 21.06
N LEU A 251 -15.52 -24.54 21.51
CA LEU A 251 -16.59 -23.98 22.32
C LEU A 251 -17.89 -23.78 21.52
N LEU A 252 -17.78 -23.44 20.23
CA LEU A 252 -18.91 -23.30 19.31
C LEU A 252 -19.48 -24.64 18.82
N ALA A 253 -18.66 -25.70 18.75
CA ALA A 253 -19.08 -26.99 18.21
C ALA A 253 -20.28 -27.58 18.95
N ASN A 254 -20.34 -27.40 20.28
CA ASN A 254 -21.48 -27.83 21.08
C ASN A 254 -22.77 -27.10 20.67
N ASP A 255 -22.68 -25.81 20.30
CA ASP A 255 -23.83 -25.06 19.78
C ASP A 255 -24.25 -25.51 18.39
N GLY A 256 -23.30 -25.79 17.51
CA GLY A 256 -23.59 -26.35 16.19
C GLY A 256 -24.37 -27.66 16.28
N ILE A 257 -23.97 -28.58 17.17
CA ILE A 257 -24.64 -29.86 17.38
C ILE A 257 -26.06 -29.66 17.90
N ILE A 258 -26.25 -28.84 18.94
CA ILE A 258 -27.59 -28.56 19.51
C ILE A 258 -28.50 -27.90 18.47
N THR A 259 -27.96 -27.02 17.62
CA THR A 259 -28.73 -26.36 16.57
C THR A 259 -29.16 -27.34 15.49
N LEU A 260 -28.29 -28.28 15.10
CA LEU A 260 -28.61 -29.34 14.14
C LEU A 260 -29.63 -30.34 14.69
N GLU A 261 -29.49 -30.75 15.96
CA GLU A 261 -30.50 -31.57 16.63
C GLU A 261 -31.83 -30.84 16.73
N GLY A 262 -31.79 -29.54 16.99
CA GLY A 262 -32.97 -28.70 17.02
C GLY A 262 -33.67 -28.60 15.67
N LEU A 263 -32.92 -28.44 14.57
CA LEU A 263 -33.45 -28.47 13.21
C LEU A 263 -34.04 -29.85 12.88
N SER A 264 -33.38 -30.95 13.30
CA SER A 264 -33.91 -32.30 13.13
C SER A 264 -35.21 -32.52 13.91
N GLY A 265 -35.32 -31.97 15.11
CA GLY A 265 -36.55 -32.04 15.92
C GLY A 265 -37.69 -31.21 15.31
N LEU A 266 -37.39 -30.03 14.74
CA LEU A 266 -38.35 -29.20 14.03
C LEU A 266 -38.89 -29.91 12.79
N LEU A 267 -38.03 -30.55 12.02
CA LEU A 267 -38.41 -31.36 10.85
C LEU A 267 -39.23 -32.62 11.22
N LYS A 268 -39.23 -33.02 12.49
CA LYS A 268 -39.94 -34.20 13.02
C LYS A 268 -41.17 -33.82 13.86
N ASP A 269 -41.64 -32.57 13.78
CA ASP A 269 -42.76 -32.02 14.57
C ASP A 269 -42.66 -32.29 16.08
N ARG A 270 -41.43 -32.34 16.61
CA ARG A 270 -41.21 -32.43 18.06
C ARG A 270 -41.06 -31.04 18.64
N PRO A 271 -41.55 -30.77 19.87
CA PRO A 271 -41.27 -29.51 20.53
C PRO A 271 -39.76 -29.38 20.75
N VAL A 272 -39.15 -28.35 20.18
CA VAL A 272 -37.70 -28.10 20.24
C VAL A 272 -37.41 -26.78 20.94
N LEU A 273 -36.44 -26.80 21.85
CA LEU A 273 -35.80 -25.59 22.34
C LEU A 273 -34.85 -25.06 21.25
N THR A 274 -35.24 -24.05 20.50
CA THR A 274 -34.31 -23.32 19.62
C THR A 274 -33.42 -22.43 20.49
N TYR A 275 -32.13 -22.73 20.54
CA TYR A 275 -31.15 -21.88 21.22
C TYR A 275 -30.66 -20.81 20.24
N ASP A 276 -30.95 -19.54 20.52
CA ASP A 276 -30.35 -18.43 19.78
C ASP A 276 -28.90 -18.21 20.28
N LEU A 277 -27.93 -18.40 19.39
CA LEU A 277 -26.49 -18.28 19.68
C LEU A 277 -26.16 -16.94 20.34
N PHE A 278 -26.78 -15.84 19.89
CA PHE A 278 -26.51 -14.51 20.45
C PHE A 278 -27.11 -14.33 21.85
N SER A 279 -28.26 -14.96 22.12
CA SER A 279 -28.86 -14.99 23.45
C SER A 279 -28.06 -15.84 24.45
N ALA A 280 -27.34 -16.85 23.95
CA ALA A 280 -26.53 -17.75 24.78
C ALA A 280 -25.21 -17.09 25.25
N LEU A 281 -24.72 -16.07 24.55
CA LEU A 281 -23.45 -15.39 24.88
C LEU A 281 -23.45 -14.73 26.25
N GLU A 282 -24.61 -14.28 26.75
CA GLU A 282 -24.74 -13.72 28.11
C GLU A 282 -24.46 -14.76 29.20
N ARG A 283 -24.85 -16.02 28.97
CA ARG A 283 -24.61 -17.14 29.90
C ARG A 283 -23.22 -17.76 29.69
N ARG A 284 -22.68 -17.70 28.48
CA ARG A 284 -21.44 -18.37 28.07
C ARG A 284 -20.28 -17.39 27.99
N LYS A 285 -19.91 -16.86 29.14
CA LYS A 285 -18.83 -15.86 29.30
C LYS A 285 -17.49 -16.32 28.72
N LEU A 286 -17.17 -17.61 28.84
CA LEU A 286 -15.94 -18.16 28.27
C LEU A 286 -15.94 -18.04 26.74
N LEU A 287 -17.03 -18.42 26.08
CA LEU A 287 -17.17 -18.29 24.63
C LEU A 287 -17.06 -16.82 24.19
N LEU A 288 -17.70 -15.90 24.93
CA LEU A 288 -17.60 -14.47 24.67
C LEU A 288 -16.15 -13.96 24.72
N VAL A 289 -15.36 -14.39 25.71
CA VAL A 289 -13.92 -14.03 25.82
C VAL A 289 -13.14 -14.54 24.62
N PHE A 290 -13.34 -15.79 24.21
CA PHE A 290 -12.65 -16.34 23.04
C PHE A 290 -13.06 -15.65 21.73
N LEU A 291 -14.33 -15.24 21.58
CA LEU A 291 -14.78 -14.45 20.43
C LEU A 291 -14.19 -13.03 20.40
N VAL A 292 -13.98 -12.40 21.55
CA VAL A 292 -13.24 -11.12 21.62
C VAL A 292 -11.79 -11.35 21.21
N TRP A 293 -11.14 -12.40 21.72
CA TRP A 293 -9.75 -12.68 21.40
C TRP A 293 -9.51 -13.06 19.94
N THR A 294 -10.42 -13.78 19.27
CA THR A 294 -10.30 -14.05 17.83
C THR A 294 -10.32 -12.76 17.00
N MET A 295 -11.08 -11.75 17.45
CA MET A 295 -11.21 -10.46 16.76
C MET A 295 -10.19 -9.42 17.22
N MET A 296 -9.36 -9.69 18.22
CA MET A 296 -8.38 -8.74 18.77
C MET A 296 -7.33 -8.29 17.73
N PHE A 297 -7.07 -9.11 16.71
CA PHE A 297 -6.15 -8.79 15.61
C PHE A 297 -6.77 -7.95 14.50
N SER A 298 -8.08 -7.70 14.54
CA SER A 298 -8.79 -6.96 13.50
C SER A 298 -8.25 -5.55 13.23
N PRO A 299 -7.79 -4.75 14.21
CA PRO A 299 -7.23 -3.42 13.92
C PRO A 299 -5.95 -3.51 13.08
N LEU A 300 -5.11 -4.51 13.35
CA LEU A 300 -3.90 -4.75 12.55
C LEU A 300 -4.26 -5.12 11.10
N TYR A 301 -5.34 -5.89 10.88
CA TYR A 301 -5.78 -6.23 9.54
C TYR A 301 -6.34 -5.03 8.79
N ALA A 302 -7.14 -4.20 9.46
CA ALA A 302 -7.62 -2.95 8.89
C ALA A 302 -6.44 -2.05 8.50
N ASP A 303 -5.44 -1.91 9.37
CA ASP A 303 -4.25 -1.09 9.05
C ASP A 303 -3.45 -1.65 7.86
N VAL A 304 -3.24 -2.97 7.78
CA VAL A 304 -2.59 -3.58 6.61
C VAL A 304 -3.39 -3.30 5.33
N LEU A 305 -4.70 -3.52 5.38
CA LEU A 305 -5.56 -3.42 4.22
C LEU A 305 -5.79 -1.97 3.78
N ARG A 306 -5.68 -0.99 4.67
CA ARG A 306 -5.70 0.43 4.31
C ARG A 306 -4.67 0.77 3.24
N TYR A 307 -3.49 0.17 3.32
CA TYR A 307 -2.41 0.44 2.38
C TYR A 307 -2.41 -0.48 1.15
N LEU A 308 -3.15 -1.59 1.23
CA LEU A 308 -3.32 -2.53 0.14
C LEU A 308 -4.68 -2.39 -0.55
N HIS A 309 -5.52 -1.44 -0.14
CA HIS A 309 -6.92 -1.33 -0.59
C HIS A 309 -7.04 -1.18 -2.11
N LEU A 310 -6.12 -0.42 -2.73
CA LEU A 310 -6.05 -0.25 -4.18
C LEU A 310 -5.74 -1.54 -4.95
N VAL A 311 -5.16 -2.54 -4.29
CA VAL A 311 -4.72 -3.79 -4.92
C VAL A 311 -5.62 -4.97 -4.54
N ALA A 312 -6.05 -5.03 -3.27
CA ALA A 312 -6.88 -6.11 -2.75
C ALA A 312 -8.38 -5.95 -3.10
N GLY A 313 -8.78 -4.76 -3.56
CA GLY A 313 -10.17 -4.39 -3.78
C GLY A 313 -10.94 -4.14 -2.48
N ASN A 314 -12.20 -3.75 -2.61
CA ASN A 314 -13.02 -3.33 -1.46
C ASN A 314 -13.39 -4.50 -0.54
N GLY A 315 -13.50 -5.73 -1.07
CA GLY A 315 -13.97 -6.89 -0.30
C GLY A 315 -13.14 -7.20 0.95
N PRO A 316 -11.81 -7.39 0.85
CA PRO A 316 -10.96 -7.63 2.02
C PRO A 316 -10.98 -6.48 3.02
N TRP A 317 -10.99 -5.24 2.53
CA TRP A 317 -11.11 -4.04 3.36
C TRP A 317 -12.41 -4.04 4.18
N ASP A 318 -13.55 -4.27 3.53
CA ASP A 318 -14.87 -4.33 4.17
C ASP A 318 -14.93 -5.46 5.21
N LEU A 319 -14.35 -6.62 4.91
CA LEU A 319 -14.26 -7.74 5.86
C LEU A 319 -13.46 -7.33 7.10
N SER A 320 -12.37 -6.60 6.94
CA SER A 320 -11.56 -6.13 8.07
C SER A 320 -12.32 -5.14 8.96
N LEU A 321 -13.12 -4.25 8.36
CA LEU A 321 -13.99 -3.34 9.09
C LEU A 321 -15.10 -4.08 9.85
N ILE A 322 -15.70 -5.12 9.25
CA ILE A 322 -16.66 -6.01 9.91
C ILE A 322 -16.02 -6.70 11.13
N MET A 323 -14.77 -7.15 11.02
CA MET A 323 -14.04 -7.76 12.13
C MET A 323 -13.78 -6.75 13.26
N VAL A 324 -13.43 -5.50 12.92
CA VAL A 324 -13.25 -4.42 13.91
C VAL A 324 -14.58 -4.08 14.60
N ALA A 325 -15.66 -3.93 13.83
CA ALA A 325 -17.00 -3.70 14.39
C ALA A 325 -17.43 -4.85 15.31
N SER A 326 -17.15 -6.10 14.91
CA SER A 326 -17.41 -7.29 15.73
C SER A 326 -16.60 -7.28 17.02
N LEU A 327 -15.31 -6.89 16.97
CA LEU A 327 -14.48 -6.72 18.16
C LEU A 327 -15.12 -5.75 19.16
N PHE A 328 -15.57 -4.57 18.68
CA PHE A 328 -16.25 -3.59 19.53
C PHE A 328 -17.56 -4.13 20.11
N ALA A 329 -18.37 -4.81 19.28
CA ALA A 329 -19.64 -5.36 19.71
C ALA A 329 -19.46 -6.42 20.83
N TRP A 330 -18.56 -7.38 20.63
CA TRP A 330 -18.28 -8.43 21.62
C TRP A 330 -17.62 -7.89 22.88
N SER A 331 -16.70 -6.92 22.74
CA SER A 331 -16.04 -6.28 23.89
C SER A 331 -17.05 -5.53 24.77
N TRP A 332 -17.97 -4.79 24.16
CA TRP A 332 -19.01 -4.07 24.89
C TRP A 332 -19.95 -5.03 25.63
N MET A 333 -20.36 -6.14 24.99
CA MET A 333 -21.11 -7.19 25.67
C MET A 333 -20.33 -7.80 26.84
N GLY A 334 -19.01 -7.99 26.69
CA GLY A 334 -18.14 -8.42 27.79
C GLY A 334 -18.17 -7.45 28.96
N VAL A 335 -18.07 -6.14 28.70
CA VAL A 335 -18.15 -5.09 29.71
C VAL A 335 -19.51 -5.09 30.41
N LEU A 336 -20.62 -5.16 29.66
CA LEU A 336 -21.97 -5.23 30.24
C LEU A 336 -22.11 -6.44 31.17
N THR A 337 -21.57 -7.59 30.77
CA THR A 337 -21.57 -8.81 31.58
C THR A 337 -20.78 -8.65 32.87
N CYS A 338 -19.68 -7.88 32.87
CA CYS A 338 -18.93 -7.54 34.09
C CYS A 338 -19.71 -6.57 34.98
N VAL A 339 -20.37 -5.56 34.40
CA VAL A 339 -21.19 -4.58 35.14
C VAL A 339 -22.36 -5.25 35.87
N GLN A 340 -22.90 -6.35 35.35
CA GLN A 340 -23.92 -7.14 36.04
C GLN A 340 -23.47 -7.68 37.42
N HIS A 341 -22.16 -7.83 37.67
CA HIS A 341 -21.62 -8.28 38.97
C HIS A 341 -21.36 -7.12 39.94
N VAL A 342 -21.50 -5.88 39.50
CA VAL A 342 -21.32 -4.70 40.35
C VAL A 342 -22.61 -4.44 41.12
N PRO A 343 -22.57 -4.24 42.46
CA PRO A 343 -23.76 -3.92 43.23
C PRO A 343 -24.45 -2.67 42.69
N CYS A 344 -25.75 -2.80 42.39
CA CYS A 344 -26.52 -1.73 41.78
C CYS A 344 -26.63 -0.52 42.73
N PRO A 345 -26.28 0.70 42.28
CA PRO A 345 -26.49 1.91 43.06
C PRO A 345 -27.95 2.06 43.48
N VAL A 346 -28.21 2.62 44.67
CA VAL A 346 -29.56 2.77 45.23
C VAL A 346 -30.50 3.50 44.25
N ALA A 347 -29.98 4.45 43.47
CA ALA A 347 -30.73 5.19 42.45
C ALA A 347 -31.29 4.31 41.30
N TRP A 348 -30.70 3.16 41.02
CA TRP A 348 -31.00 2.33 39.84
C TRP A 348 -31.61 0.96 40.18
N ARG A 349 -31.88 0.69 41.47
CA ARG A 349 -32.29 -0.61 42.03
C ARG A 349 -33.57 -1.22 41.43
N HIS A 350 -34.36 -0.42 40.71
CA HIS A 350 -35.62 -0.82 40.07
C HIS A 350 -35.69 -0.50 38.58
N ARG A 351 -34.55 -0.18 37.95
CA ARG A 351 -34.47 0.17 36.53
C ARG A 351 -33.60 -0.86 35.81
N PRO A 352 -34.17 -2.01 35.36
CA PRO A 352 -33.40 -2.99 34.63
C PRO A 352 -32.95 -2.40 33.29
N LEU A 353 -31.65 -2.53 32.99
CA LEU A 353 -31.13 -2.21 31.66
C LEU A 353 -31.49 -3.35 30.72
N ALA A 354 -32.53 -3.18 29.91
CA ALA A 354 -32.84 -4.11 28.83
C ALA A 354 -31.98 -3.80 27.61
N TYR A 355 -31.24 -4.79 27.10
CA TYR A 355 -30.56 -4.70 25.82
C TYR A 355 -30.78 -5.98 25.01
N SER A 356 -30.82 -5.87 23.69
CA SER A 356 -30.89 -7.01 22.77
C SER A 356 -29.54 -7.19 22.10
N ALA A 357 -28.87 -8.32 22.38
CA ALA A 357 -27.56 -8.63 21.82
C ALA A 357 -27.58 -8.69 20.27
N PRO A 358 -28.57 -9.34 19.61
CA PRO A 358 -28.67 -9.33 18.14
C PRO A 358 -28.82 -7.92 17.57
N VAL A 359 -29.68 -7.09 18.16
CA VAL A 359 -29.92 -5.72 17.69
C VAL A 359 -28.66 -4.88 17.84
N PHE A 360 -27.97 -5.01 18.97
CA PHE A 360 -26.74 -4.26 19.24
C PHE A 360 -25.63 -4.60 18.24
N VAL A 361 -25.37 -5.90 18.01
CA VAL A 361 -24.34 -6.37 17.08
C VAL A 361 -24.67 -5.95 15.65
N ASN A 362 -25.92 -6.16 15.20
CA ASN A 362 -26.33 -5.82 13.84
C ASN A 362 -26.33 -4.30 13.61
N THR A 363 -26.73 -3.50 14.60
CA THR A 363 -26.68 -2.04 14.50
C THR A 363 -25.25 -1.52 14.44
N ASN A 364 -24.34 -2.12 15.22
CA ASN A 364 -22.92 -1.77 15.18
C ASN A 364 -22.31 -2.08 13.81
N LEU A 365 -22.56 -3.28 13.28
CA LEU A 365 -22.15 -3.68 11.93
C LEU A 365 -22.72 -2.74 10.85
N ALA A 366 -24.02 -2.44 10.92
CA ALA A 366 -24.68 -1.54 9.97
C ALA A 366 -24.12 -0.12 10.02
N LEU A 367 -23.74 0.38 11.21
CA LEU A 367 -23.14 1.70 11.37
C LEU A 367 -21.75 1.77 10.72
N PHE A 368 -20.89 0.77 10.96
CA PHE A 368 -19.55 0.73 10.35
C PHE A 368 -19.62 0.59 8.82
N LEU A 369 -20.50 -0.27 8.30
CA LEU A 369 -20.72 -0.40 6.85
C LEU A 369 -21.36 0.85 6.25
N GLY A 370 -22.31 1.47 6.93
CA GLY A 370 -22.97 2.71 6.50
C GLY A 370 -22.01 3.90 6.45
N LEU A 371 -21.12 4.03 7.43
CA LEU A 371 -20.06 5.05 7.45
C LEU A 371 -19.07 4.87 6.29
N GLN A 372 -18.69 3.63 5.97
CA GLN A 372 -17.83 3.34 4.84
C GLN A 372 -18.50 3.71 3.50
N MET A 373 -19.75 3.30 3.30
CA MET A 373 -20.53 3.64 2.09
C MET A 373 -20.74 5.16 1.92
N ALA A 374 -20.86 5.89 3.02
CA ALA A 374 -20.97 7.35 2.98
C ALA A 374 -19.65 8.02 2.56
N LYS A 375 -18.51 7.44 2.95
CA LYS A 375 -17.17 7.94 2.62
C LYS A 375 -16.79 7.71 1.15
N ASP A 376 -17.17 6.56 0.59
CA ASP A 376 -16.87 6.23 -0.82
C ASP A 376 -17.72 7.05 -1.82
N ARG A 377 -18.77 7.75 -1.34
CA ARG A 377 -19.62 8.66 -2.14
C ARG A 377 -19.18 10.14 -2.07
N GLY A 378 -18.04 10.46 -1.44
CA GLY A 378 -17.51 11.82 -1.24
C GLY A 378 -16.36 12.20 -2.17
#